data_AF-A0AA37FA59-F1
#
_entry.id   AF-A0AA37FA59-F1
#
_cell.length_a   1.000
_cell.length_b   1.000
_cell.length_c   1.000
_cell.angle_alpha   90.00
_cell.angle_beta   90.00
_cell.angle_gamma   90.00
#
_symmetry.space_group_name_H-M   'P 1'
#
loop_
_entity.id
_entity.type
_entity.pdbx_description
1 polymer ?
#
loop_
_entity_poly.entity_id
_entity_poly.type
_entity_poly.pdbx_seq_one_letter_code
_entity_poly.pdbx_strand_id
1 'polypeptide(L)' 'MVSALVTDPGAEIDIRSWSIKTGNRVLGVAHGDGYREIIVEKVR' A
#
# COMPACT_ATOMS: atom_id res chain seq x y z
N MET A 1 -5.59 4.61 9.67
CA MET A 1 -4.52 4.71 8.64
C MET A 1 -3.52 3.59 8.91
N VAL A 2 -3.00 2.96 7.85
CA VAL A 2 -1.94 1.92 7.92
C VAL A 2 -0.91 2.25 6.85
N SER A 3 0.37 2.10 7.16
CA SER A 3 1.42 2.07 6.14
C SER A 3 2.12 0.71 6.12
N ALA A 4 2.56 0.30 4.94
CA ALA A 4 3.29 -0.94 4.73
C ALA A 4 4.61 -0.64 4.00
N LEU A 5 5.73 -1.01 4.61
CA LEU A 5 7.04 -0.98 3.97
C LEU A 5 7.24 -2.27 3.18
N VAL A 6 7.50 -2.15 1.90
CA VAL A 6 7.64 -3.29 0.99
C VAL A 6 8.92 -3.18 0.18
N THR A 7 9.69 -4.26 0.13
CA THR A 7 10.88 -4.38 -0.71
C THR A 7 10.57 -5.14 -2.01
N ASP A 8 9.58 -6.03 -1.97
CA ASP A 8 9.12 -6.81 -3.12
C ASP A 8 8.25 -5.99 -4.10
N PRO A 9 8.58 -5.95 -5.41
CA PRO A 9 7.75 -5.37 -6.48
C PRO A 9 6.29 -5.81 -6.48
N GLY A 10 6.02 -7.10 -6.25
CA GLY A 10 4.68 -7.69 -6.31
C GLY A 10 3.74 -7.22 -5.19
N ALA A 11 4.28 -6.96 -4.00
CA ALA A 11 3.52 -6.55 -2.83
C ALA A 11 2.72 -5.25 -3.06
N GLU A 12 3.20 -4.34 -3.91
CA GLU A 12 2.44 -3.14 -4.27
C GLU A 12 1.16 -3.47 -5.04
N ILE A 13 1.23 -4.40 -5.99
CA ILE A 13 0.09 -4.84 -6.79
C ILE A 13 -0.93 -5.53 -5.87
N ASP A 14 -0.45 -6.35 -4.94
CA ASP A 14 -1.29 -7.06 -3.98
C ASP A 14 -1.99 -6.12 -3.01
N ILE A 15 -1.28 -5.12 -2.46
CA ILE A 15 -1.85 -4.13 -1.55
C ILE A 15 -2.88 -3.25 -2.27
N ARG A 16 -2.63 -2.86 -3.53
CA ARG A 16 -3.61 -2.13 -4.34
C ARG A 16 -4.87 -2.98 -4.57
N SER A 17 -4.70 -4.24 -4.96
CA SER A 17 -5.81 -5.18 -5.18
C SER A 17 -6.62 -5.44 -3.92
N TRP A 18 -5.94 -5.65 -2.79
CA TRP A 18 -6.56 -5.80 -1.48
C TRP A 18 -7.35 -4.55 -1.08
N SER A 19 -6.77 -3.36 -1.29
CA SER A 19 -7.42 -2.09 -0.96
C SER A 19 -8.74 -1.93 -1.73
N ILE A 20 -8.74 -2.23 -3.03
CA ILE A 20 -9.96 -2.22 -3.86
C ILE A 20 -11.00 -3.22 -3.33
N LYS A 21 -10.59 -4.47 -3.06
CA LYS A 21 -11.50 -5.53 -2.57
C LYS A 21 -12.13 -5.20 -1.22
N THR A 22 -11.40 -4.50 -0.35
CA THR A 22 -11.85 -4.16 1.00
C THR A 22 -12.54 -2.80 1.08
N GLY A 23 -12.53 -2.01 0.01
CA GLY A 23 -13.05 -0.65 0.00
C GLY A 23 -12.15 0.36 0.74
N ASN A 24 -10.90 0.00 0.97
CA ASN A 24 -9.89 0.91 1.50
C ASN A 24 -9.34 1.82 0.40
N ARG A 25 -8.75 2.94 0.79
CA ARG A 25 -8.20 3.92 -0.15
C ARG A 25 -6.67 3.97 -0.05
N VAL A 26 -5.99 3.72 -1.16
CA VAL A 26 -4.53 3.97 -1.26
C VAL A 26 -4.34 5.48 -1.37
N LEU A 27 -3.65 6.07 -0.40
CA LEU A 27 -3.38 7.50 -0.34
C LEU A 27 -2.13 7.88 -1.12
N GLY A 28 -1.13 7.01 -1.16
CA GLY A 28 0.11 7.27 -1.87
C GLY A 28 1.12 6.15 -1.74
N VAL A 29 2.17 6.25 -2.56
CA VAL A 29 3.36 5.41 -2.51
C VAL A 29 4.57 6.33 -2.40
N ALA A 30 5.37 6.16 -1.36
CA ALA A 30 6.65 6.82 -1.20
C ALA A 30 7.77 5.84 -1.51
N HIS A 31 8.87 6.34 -2.07
CA HIS A 31 10.06 5.54 -2.37
C HIS A 31 11.14 5.87 -1.35
N GLY A 32 11.61 4.86 -0.65
CA GLY A 32 12.76 4.90 0.25
C GLY A 32 13.94 4.13 -0.33
N ASP A 33 15.08 4.22 0.33
CA ASP A 33 16.27 3.46 -0.08
C ASP A 33 16.03 1.96 0.11
N GLY A 34 15.88 1.24 -1.00
CA GLY A 34 15.62 -0.20 -1.02
C GLY A 34 14.18 -0.64 -0.71
N TYR A 35 13.24 0.28 -0.49
CA TYR A 35 11.85 -0.05 -0.21
C TYR A 35 10.85 0.96 -0.78
N ARG A 36 9.57 0.57 -0.84
CA ARG A 36 8.42 1.45 -1.05
C ARG A 36 7.56 1.45 0.20
N GLU A 37 7.05 2.61 0.58
CA GLU A 37 6.02 2.73 1.61
C GLU A 37 4.67 2.99 0.95
N ILE A 38 3.70 2.11 1.21
CA ILE A 38 2.34 2.25 0.69
C ILE A 38 1.44 2.67 1.83
N ILE A 39 0.81 3.84 1.68
CA ILE A 39 -0.06 4.43 2.70
C ILE A 39 -1.51 4.13 2.33
N VAL A 40 -2.24 3.49 3.24
CA VAL A 40 -3.64 3.10 3.06
C VAL A 40 -4.51 3.68 4.16
N GLU A 41 -5.56 4.37 3.74
CA GLU A 41 -6.69 4.75 4.60
C GLU A 41 -7.65 3.57 4.72
N LYS A 42 -7.84 3.11 5.97
CA LYS A 42 -8.93 2.19 6.29
C LYS A 42 -10.23 2.99 6.36
N VAL A 43 -11.14 2.72 5.44
CA VAL A 43 -12.43 3.42 5.31
C VAL A 43 -13.55 2.64 6.01
N ARG A 44 -13.29 1.39 6.39
CA ARG A 44 -14.20 0.49 7.10
C ARG A 44 -13.49 -0.22 8.24
#